data_AF-A0A9N9CPA8-F1
#
_entry.id   AF-A0A9N9CPA8-F1
#
_cell.length_a   1.000
_cell.length_b   1.000
_cell.length_c   1.000
_cell.angle_alpha   90.00
_cell.angle_beta   90.00
_cell.angle_gamma   90.00
#
_symmetry.space_group_name_H-M   'P 1'
#
loop_
_entity.id
_entity.type
_entity.pdbx_description
1 polymer ?
#
loop_
_entity_poly.entity_id
_entity_poly.type
_entity_poly.pdbx_seq_one_letter_code
_entity_poly.pdbx_strand_id
1 'polypeptide(L)'
;MEVKKKLEKRYCYIPQQLVEDIVRECKVCITRRTSKRIPPMCPIVSEGFLNHVQIDTIDMTTIPDREYKYIFHIRDHFSQFSYAEQAQSKLAKEAAAIFLNFCFIYGPPAILHTDNGEEFIGNTFKQMLSFWPTIKMVYGRPRNLQCQGLVEKGNDILQVKLGSWMEETGKNDWSLGLKYIIWAMNNQYCSFHKTIPYNMIFGQFPHNETNMSNILTTEDNCKNKLESFITKENSRLNSFELEDSEMDDSKSENSNFNNSENNSEMTIISNYNNEIIESDNINIQEIEETVER
;
A
#
# COMPACT_ATOMS: atom_id res chain seq x y z
N MET A 1 28.13 12.40 -32.89
CA MET A 1 27.65 11.61 -34.04
C MET A 1 26.84 12.41 -35.06
N GLU A 2 25.89 13.26 -34.66
CA GLU A 2 25.02 13.96 -35.64
C GLU A 2 25.76 15.00 -36.52
N VAL A 3 26.77 15.69 -35.99
CA VAL A 3 27.58 16.67 -36.74
C VAL A 3 28.37 16.00 -37.87
N LYS A 4 29.00 14.85 -37.61
CA LYS A 4 29.76 14.09 -38.61
C LYS A 4 28.86 13.65 -39.76
N LYS A 5 27.68 13.10 -39.46
CA LYS A 5 26.67 12.70 -40.46
C LYS A 5 26.21 13.86 -41.36
N LYS A 6 26.21 15.10 -40.87
CA LYS A 6 25.88 16.29 -41.68
C LYS A 6 27.05 16.69 -42.59
N LEU A 7 28.28 16.56 -42.11
CA LEU A 7 29.49 16.88 -42.89
C LEU A 7 29.78 15.85 -44.00
N GLU A 8 29.52 14.57 -43.72
CA GLU A 8 29.66 13.47 -44.69
C GLU A 8 28.75 13.60 -45.92
N LYS A 9 27.71 14.46 -45.86
CA LYS A 9 26.88 14.80 -47.04
C LYS A 9 27.59 15.71 -48.05
N ARG A 10 28.67 16.37 -47.64
CA ARG A 10 29.36 17.39 -48.47
C ARG A 10 30.85 17.12 -48.64
N TYR A 11 31.45 16.31 -47.78
CA TYR A 11 32.88 16.08 -47.75
C TYR A 11 33.18 14.61 -47.48
N CYS A 12 34.19 14.07 -48.17
CA CYS A 12 34.66 12.70 -48.00
C CYS A 12 35.87 12.64 -47.04
N TYR A 13 36.07 11.48 -46.39
CA TYR A 13 37.27 11.18 -45.57
C TYR A 13 37.52 12.10 -44.37
N ILE A 14 36.48 12.60 -43.71
CA ILE A 14 36.65 13.38 -42.47
C ILE A 14 36.97 12.44 -41.29
N PRO A 15 38.14 12.58 -40.63
CA PRO A 15 38.46 11.80 -39.44
C PRO A 15 37.49 12.13 -38.30
N GLN A 16 36.97 11.11 -37.62
CA GLN A 16 36.05 11.31 -36.51
C GLN A 16 36.68 12.13 -35.37
N GLN A 17 37.95 11.89 -35.10
CA GLN A 17 38.71 12.55 -34.04
C GLN A 17 38.79 14.07 -34.27
N LEU A 18 39.00 14.51 -35.50
CA LEU A 18 39.00 15.93 -35.87
C LEU A 18 37.66 16.61 -35.58
N VAL A 19 36.54 15.94 -35.88
CA VAL A 19 35.19 16.46 -35.58
C VAL A 19 34.97 16.54 -34.07
N GLU A 20 35.45 15.57 -33.32
CA GLU A 20 35.34 15.53 -31.87
C GLU A 20 36.16 16.64 -31.21
N ASP A 21 37.37 16.90 -31.70
CA ASP A 21 38.26 17.96 -31.20
C ASP A 21 37.65 19.35 -31.46
N ILE A 22 37.17 19.60 -32.68
CA ILE A 22 36.49 20.87 -33.02
C ILE A 22 35.23 21.07 -32.16
N VAL A 23 34.42 20.03 -31.97
CA VAL A 23 33.21 20.10 -31.13
C VAL A 23 33.56 20.23 -29.65
N ARG A 24 34.72 19.74 -29.22
CA ARG A 24 35.26 19.88 -27.86
C ARG A 24 35.77 21.28 -27.57
N GLU A 25 36.32 21.98 -28.55
CA GLU A 25 36.84 23.35 -28.41
C GLU A 25 35.80 24.43 -28.76
N CYS A 26 34.71 24.08 -29.44
CA CYS A 26 33.67 25.02 -29.82
C CYS A 26 32.94 25.59 -28.59
N LYS A 27 33.17 26.88 -28.29
CA LYS A 27 32.54 27.62 -27.17
C LYS A 27 31.02 27.54 -27.16
N VAL A 28 30.37 27.51 -28.32
CA VAL A 28 28.90 27.39 -28.45
C VAL A 28 28.44 25.96 -28.14
N CYS A 29 29.17 24.95 -28.58
CA CYS A 29 28.87 23.56 -28.24
C CYS A 29 29.11 23.29 -26.76
N ILE A 30 30.17 23.83 -26.17
CA ILE A 30 30.49 23.70 -24.75
C ILE A 30 29.37 24.32 -23.89
N THR A 31 28.94 25.54 -24.19
CA THR A 31 27.87 26.22 -23.43
C THR A 31 26.50 25.55 -23.59
N ARG A 32 26.24 24.91 -24.73
CA ARG A 32 25.00 24.13 -24.97
C ARG A 32 25.09 22.67 -24.51
N ARG A 33 26.24 22.19 -24.04
CA ARG A 33 26.36 20.86 -23.44
C ARG A 33 25.63 20.88 -22.10
N THR A 34 24.45 20.29 -22.05
CA THR A 34 23.87 19.82 -20.80
C THR A 34 24.82 18.79 -20.20
N SER A 35 25.47 19.15 -19.11
CA SER A 35 26.21 18.21 -18.26
C SER A 35 25.24 17.10 -17.84
N LYS A 36 25.36 15.91 -18.44
CA LYS A 36 24.85 14.67 -17.84
C LYS A 36 25.82 14.24 -16.72
N ARG A 37 26.11 15.13 -15.76
CA ARG A 37 26.60 14.67 -14.46
C ARG A 37 25.40 14.01 -13.82
N ILE A 38 25.34 12.69 -13.91
CA ILE A 38 24.46 11.88 -13.07
C ILE A 38 25.12 11.93 -11.70
N PRO A 39 24.57 12.66 -10.72
CA PRO A 39 25.08 12.64 -9.36
C PRO A 39 24.95 11.23 -8.81
N PRO A 40 25.79 10.83 -7.83
CA PRO A 40 25.66 9.53 -7.20
C PRO A 40 24.24 9.38 -6.60
N MET A 41 23.62 8.23 -6.85
CA MET A 41 22.29 7.89 -6.31
C MET A 41 22.37 7.76 -4.78
N CYS A 42 21.44 8.38 -4.06
CA CYS A 42 21.23 8.16 -2.64
C CYS A 42 19.96 7.33 -2.45
N PRO A 43 20.05 6.00 -2.31
CA PRO A 43 18.88 5.19 -1.99
C PRO A 43 18.34 5.57 -0.60
N ILE A 44 17.01 5.61 -0.46
CA ILE A 44 16.39 5.62 0.87
C ILE A 44 16.72 4.27 1.50
N VAL A 45 17.57 4.29 2.52
CA VAL A 45 17.90 3.09 3.29
C VAL A 45 16.83 2.95 4.36
N SER A 46 16.08 1.85 4.31
CA SER A 46 15.16 1.44 5.36
C SER A 46 15.70 0.14 5.97
N GLU A 47 15.67 0.02 7.30
CA GLU A 47 16.29 -1.10 8.02
C GLU A 47 15.32 -2.25 8.31
N GLY A 48 14.04 -2.11 7.94
CA GLY A 48 12.99 -3.08 8.29
C GLY A 48 11.62 -2.67 7.75
N PHE A 49 10.66 -3.60 7.86
CA PHE A 49 9.27 -3.36 7.49
C PHE A 49 8.67 -2.23 8.34
N LEU A 50 7.87 -1.34 7.73
CA LEU A 50 7.22 -0.19 8.36
C LEU A 50 8.16 0.90 8.88
N ASN A 51 9.48 0.79 8.70
CA ASN A 51 10.39 1.88 9.05
C ASN A 51 10.19 3.11 8.16
N HIS A 52 9.89 2.91 6.88
CA HIS A 52 9.60 3.99 5.94
C HIS A 52 8.57 3.52 4.92
N VAL A 53 7.40 4.13 4.97
CA VAL A 53 6.28 3.86 4.07
C VAL A 53 5.96 5.11 3.27
N GLN A 54 5.71 4.95 1.98
CA GLN A 54 5.22 6.01 1.11
C GLN A 54 3.75 5.77 0.78
N ILE A 55 2.91 6.79 0.89
CA ILE A 55 1.54 6.80 0.38
C ILE A 55 1.43 7.80 -0.76
N ASP A 56 0.75 7.40 -1.83
CA ASP A 56 0.54 8.21 -3.03
C ASP A 56 -0.85 7.96 -3.62
N THR A 57 -1.33 8.93 -4.40
CA THR A 57 -2.65 8.91 -5.02
C THR A 57 -2.53 8.76 -6.52
N ILE A 58 -3.09 7.68 -7.08
CA ILE A 58 -3.19 7.45 -8.52
C ILE A 58 -4.56 7.92 -9.01
N ASP A 59 -4.54 8.70 -10.10
CA ASP A 59 -5.74 9.27 -10.72
C ASP A 59 -6.30 8.36 -11.81
N MET A 60 -7.48 7.81 -11.59
CA MET A 60 -8.21 6.93 -12.51
C MET A 60 -9.47 7.61 -13.08
N THR A 61 -9.57 8.95 -12.99
CA THR A 61 -10.78 9.70 -13.41
C THR A 61 -11.10 9.57 -14.90
N THR A 62 -10.13 9.23 -15.74
CA THR A 62 -10.31 8.99 -17.18
C THR A 62 -11.02 7.67 -17.47
N ILE A 63 -10.96 6.72 -16.55
CA ILE A 63 -11.54 5.37 -16.65
C ILE A 63 -12.17 4.98 -15.30
N PRO A 64 -13.22 5.65 -14.83
CA PRO A 64 -13.79 5.37 -13.51
C PRO A 64 -14.44 3.98 -13.47
N ASP A 65 -14.34 3.31 -12.32
CA ASP A 65 -15.08 2.08 -12.03
C ASP A 65 -16.19 2.40 -11.03
N ARG A 66 -17.42 2.54 -11.56
CA ARG A 66 -18.58 3.03 -10.79
C ARG A 66 -18.27 4.40 -10.15
N GLU A 67 -18.28 4.48 -8.83
CA GLU A 67 -17.99 5.71 -8.07
C GLU A 67 -16.48 5.89 -7.82
N TYR A 68 -15.68 4.85 -8.03
CA TYR A 68 -14.24 4.88 -7.77
C TYR A 68 -13.51 5.58 -8.90
N LYS A 69 -12.69 6.56 -8.51
CA LYS A 69 -11.95 7.45 -9.42
C LYS A 69 -10.48 7.57 -9.06
N TYR A 70 -10.09 7.06 -7.90
CA TYR A 70 -8.75 7.20 -7.35
C TYR A 70 -8.30 5.89 -6.74
N ILE A 71 -6.99 5.72 -6.63
CA ILE A 71 -6.37 4.63 -5.88
C ILE A 71 -5.38 5.24 -4.92
N PHE A 72 -5.50 4.93 -3.64
CA PHE A 72 -4.45 5.21 -2.66
C PHE A 72 -3.52 4.00 -2.60
N HIS A 73 -2.26 4.20 -2.95
CA HIS A 73 -1.24 3.15 -2.94
C HIS A 73 -0.23 3.46 -1.85
N ILE A 74 -0.14 2.54 -0.88
CA ILE A 74 0.79 2.55 0.23
C ILE A 74 1.86 1.51 -0.06
N ARG A 75 3.12 1.90 0.03
CA ARG A 75 4.25 1.04 -0.28
C ARG A 75 5.36 1.15 0.74
N ASP A 76 5.81 0.01 1.24
CA ASP A 76 6.93 -0.07 2.15
C ASP A 76 8.26 -0.04 1.38
N HIS A 77 9.17 0.85 1.78
CA HIS A 77 10.46 1.02 1.11
C HIS A 77 11.42 -0.15 1.34
N PHE A 78 11.31 -0.82 2.49
CA PHE A 78 12.20 -1.93 2.80
C PHE A 78 11.78 -3.17 2.02
N SER A 79 10.63 -3.75 2.33
CA SER A 79 10.13 -5.02 1.78
C SER A 79 9.60 -4.92 0.34
N GLN A 80 9.38 -3.70 -0.17
CA GLN A 80 8.69 -3.42 -1.43
C GLN A 80 7.22 -3.87 -1.46
N PHE A 81 6.65 -4.21 -0.30
CA PHE A 81 5.26 -4.61 -0.17
C PHE A 81 4.32 -3.46 -0.47
N SER A 82 3.25 -3.79 -1.18
CA SER A 82 2.24 -2.87 -1.66
C SER A 82 0.91 -3.15 -1.00
N TYR A 83 0.24 -2.09 -0.60
CA TYR A 83 -1.16 -2.07 -0.17
C TYR A 83 -1.87 -1.01 -0.98
N ALA A 84 -3.05 -1.30 -1.51
CA ALA A 84 -3.82 -0.27 -2.20
C ALA A 84 -5.31 -0.47 -2.01
N GLU A 85 -6.02 0.65 -1.96
CA GLU A 85 -7.47 0.70 -1.93
C GLU A 85 -7.99 1.71 -2.96
N GLN A 86 -9.10 1.36 -3.59
CA GLN A 86 -9.85 2.27 -4.44
C GLN A 86 -10.60 3.31 -3.60
N ALA A 87 -10.71 4.53 -4.11
CA ALA A 87 -11.35 5.66 -3.46
C ALA A 87 -12.26 6.41 -4.45
N GLN A 88 -13.32 7.03 -3.90
CA GLN A 88 -14.29 7.79 -4.67
C GLN A 88 -13.84 9.23 -4.85
N SER A 89 -13.07 9.76 -3.89
CA SER A 89 -12.60 11.14 -3.87
C SER A 89 -11.17 11.28 -3.36
N LYS A 90 -10.52 12.39 -3.72
CA LYS A 90 -9.22 12.81 -3.16
C LYS A 90 -9.37 13.52 -1.82
N LEU A 91 -10.47 13.29 -1.09
CA LEU A 91 -10.70 13.99 0.17
C LEU A 91 -9.82 13.40 1.28
N ALA A 92 -9.28 14.28 2.13
CA ALA A 92 -8.45 13.89 3.28
C ALA A 92 -9.13 12.86 4.21
N LYS A 93 -10.47 12.84 4.27
CA LYS A 93 -11.24 11.86 5.05
C LYS A 93 -11.08 10.43 4.52
N GLU A 94 -11.06 10.25 3.19
CA GLU A 94 -10.92 8.93 2.55
C GLU A 94 -9.47 8.47 2.64
N ALA A 95 -8.52 9.36 2.36
CA ALA A 95 -7.10 9.09 2.56
C ALA A 95 -6.78 8.66 4.00
N ALA A 96 -7.36 9.36 4.99
CA ALA A 96 -7.21 9.02 6.40
C ALA A 96 -7.84 7.66 6.72
N ALA A 97 -9.06 7.38 6.25
CA ALA A 97 -9.70 6.08 6.50
C ALA A 97 -8.89 4.90 5.95
N ILE A 98 -8.38 5.01 4.72
CA ILE A 98 -7.56 3.97 4.09
C ILE A 98 -6.24 3.78 4.84
N PHE A 99 -5.57 4.88 5.22
CA PHE A 99 -4.33 4.79 5.99
C PHE A 99 -4.56 4.22 7.40
N LEU A 100 -5.69 4.55 8.03
CA LEU A 100 -6.09 3.99 9.32
C LEU A 100 -6.29 2.47 9.23
N ASN A 101 -7.00 1.98 8.19
CA ASN A 101 -7.16 0.56 7.94
C ASN A 101 -5.81 -0.15 7.79
N PHE A 102 -4.91 0.42 6.99
CA PHE A 102 -3.55 -0.09 6.84
C PHE A 102 -2.83 -0.20 8.20
N CYS A 103 -2.91 0.85 9.02
CA CYS A 103 -2.29 0.85 10.36
C CYS A 103 -2.91 -0.16 11.32
N PHE A 104 -4.22 -0.43 11.23
CA PHE A 104 -4.84 -1.47 12.06
C PHE A 104 -4.46 -2.89 11.65
N ILE A 105 -4.18 -3.11 10.36
CA ILE A 105 -3.79 -4.44 9.86
C ILE A 105 -2.30 -4.71 10.10
N TYR A 106 -1.43 -3.74 9.81
CA TYR A 106 0.02 -3.94 9.80
C TYR A 106 0.76 -3.23 10.94
N GLY A 107 0.16 -2.20 11.50
CA GLY A 107 0.79 -1.29 12.45
C GLY A 107 1.18 0.06 11.80
N PRO A 108 1.38 1.10 12.62
CA PRO A 108 1.81 2.41 12.15
C PRO A 108 3.28 2.41 11.71
N PRO A 109 3.65 3.11 10.63
CA PRO A 109 5.04 3.23 10.22
C PRO A 109 5.83 4.23 11.08
N ALA A 110 7.15 4.06 11.17
CA ALA A 110 8.01 5.04 11.85
C ALA A 110 8.12 6.36 11.06
N ILE A 111 8.21 6.26 9.73
CA ILE A 111 8.23 7.39 8.80
C ILE A 111 7.12 7.20 7.77
N LEU A 112 6.20 8.16 7.68
CA LEU A 112 5.22 8.25 6.62
C LEU A 112 5.63 9.34 5.64
N HIS A 113 5.89 8.94 4.40
CA HIS A 113 6.24 9.82 3.31
C HIS A 113 5.03 10.03 2.40
N THR A 114 4.65 11.28 2.19
CA THR A 114 3.58 11.68 1.27
C THR A 114 4.10 12.70 0.28
N ASP A 115 3.40 12.87 -0.83
CA ASP A 115 3.58 14.07 -1.65
C ASP A 115 2.91 15.30 -0.96
N ASN A 116 2.87 16.47 -1.63
CA ASN A 116 2.10 17.62 -1.11
C ASN A 116 0.63 17.60 -1.55
N GLY A 117 0.05 16.42 -1.77
CA GLY A 117 -1.38 16.30 -2.02
C GLY A 117 -2.18 16.97 -0.91
N GLU A 118 -3.26 17.67 -1.28
CA GLU A 118 -4.14 18.34 -0.32
C GLU A 118 -4.78 17.32 0.63
N GLU A 119 -4.98 16.09 0.15
CA GLU A 119 -5.45 14.93 0.90
C GLU A 119 -4.59 14.61 2.14
N PHE A 120 -3.28 14.85 2.10
CA PHE A 120 -2.34 14.50 3.17
C PHE A 120 -1.98 15.70 4.07
N ILE A 121 -2.29 16.92 3.64
CA ILE A 121 -2.00 18.16 4.39
C ILE A 121 -3.21 18.59 5.25
N GLY A 122 -4.41 18.10 4.91
CA GLY A 122 -5.67 18.43 5.56
C GLY A 122 -5.70 18.14 7.07
N ASN A 123 -6.52 18.91 7.80
CA ASN A 123 -6.64 18.80 9.25
C ASN A 123 -7.13 17.40 9.69
N THR A 124 -8.01 16.77 8.92
CA THR A 124 -8.50 15.41 9.18
C THR A 124 -7.39 14.38 9.19
N PHE A 125 -6.48 14.42 8.21
CA PHE A 125 -5.35 13.49 8.13
C PHE A 125 -4.39 13.71 9.32
N LYS A 126 -4.12 14.97 9.68
CA LYS A 126 -3.32 15.32 10.86
C LYS A 126 -3.95 14.87 12.18
N GLN A 127 -5.28 14.98 12.30
CA GLN A 127 -6.01 14.49 13.48
C GLN A 127 -5.90 12.97 13.61
N MET A 128 -6.05 12.23 12.51
CA MET A 128 -5.84 10.77 12.50
C MET A 128 -4.41 10.42 12.96
N LEU A 129 -3.39 11.12 12.46
CA LEU A 129 -2.00 10.88 12.88
C LEU A 129 -1.78 11.12 14.39
N SER A 130 -2.64 11.87 15.07
CA SER A 130 -2.53 12.06 16.52
C SER A 130 -2.72 10.77 17.33
N PHE A 131 -3.33 9.73 16.76
CA PHE A 131 -3.41 8.40 17.37
C PHE A 131 -2.02 7.74 17.48
N TRP A 132 -1.08 8.13 16.63
CA TRP A 132 0.28 7.62 16.60
C TRP A 132 1.29 8.78 16.58
N PRO A 133 1.53 9.42 17.74
CA PRO A 133 2.40 10.60 17.82
C PRO A 133 3.87 10.32 17.47
N THR A 134 4.25 9.04 17.38
CA THR A 134 5.59 8.58 17.00
C THR A 134 5.83 8.61 15.49
N ILE A 135 4.78 8.67 14.66
CA ILE A 135 4.91 8.72 13.19
C ILE A 135 5.56 10.04 12.79
N LYS A 136 6.69 9.95 12.08
CA LYS A 136 7.36 11.11 11.49
C LYS A 136 6.85 11.34 10.07
N MET A 137 6.20 12.47 9.84
CA MET A 137 5.76 12.87 8.51
C MET A 137 6.91 13.47 7.71
N VAL A 138 7.09 12.95 6.49
CA VAL A 138 7.97 13.52 5.47
C VAL A 138 7.09 13.90 4.28
N TYR A 139 7.14 15.18 3.90
CA TYR A 139 6.45 15.66 2.70
C TYR A 139 7.48 15.85 1.59
N GLY A 140 7.24 15.27 0.42
CA GLY A 140 8.11 15.44 -0.75
C GLY A 140 7.96 16.83 -1.40
N ARG A 141 8.99 17.39 -2.07
CA ARG A 141 8.93 18.61 -2.94
C ARG A 141 10.02 18.60 -4.05
N PRO A 142 9.97 19.48 -5.06
CA PRO A 142 10.12 19.17 -6.49
C PRO A 142 11.57 19.01 -6.98
N ARG A 143 11.77 18.08 -7.93
CA ARG A 143 13.01 17.84 -8.69
C ARG A 143 14.21 17.42 -7.84
N ASN A 144 14.25 16.13 -7.49
CA ASN A 144 15.46 15.35 -7.73
C ASN A 144 15.04 13.95 -8.18
N LEU A 145 14.75 13.82 -9.48
CA LEU A 145 14.53 12.59 -10.26
C LEU A 145 15.57 11.46 -9.99
N GLN A 146 16.66 11.78 -9.29
CA GLN A 146 17.83 10.95 -9.05
C GLN A 146 17.72 10.09 -7.79
N CYS A 147 17.10 10.59 -6.72
CA CYS A 147 16.82 9.77 -5.51
C CYS A 147 15.60 8.88 -5.73
N GLN A 148 14.70 9.31 -6.62
CA GLN A 148 13.47 8.61 -6.93
C GLN A 148 13.61 7.53 -8.02
N GLY A 149 14.67 7.49 -8.84
CA GLY A 149 14.77 6.51 -9.95
C GLY A 149 14.71 5.01 -9.55
N LEU A 150 14.86 4.69 -8.26
CA LEU A 150 14.61 3.36 -7.68
C LEU A 150 13.28 3.26 -6.90
N VAL A 151 12.74 4.38 -6.42
CA VAL A 151 11.56 4.47 -5.54
C VAL A 151 10.27 4.80 -6.34
N GLU A 152 10.35 5.61 -7.39
CA GLU A 152 9.29 5.93 -8.38
C GLU A 152 9.10 4.81 -9.41
N LYS A 153 8.92 3.57 -8.95
CA LYS A 153 8.48 2.46 -9.82
C LYS A 153 7.23 1.77 -9.34
N GLY A 154 6.83 1.96 -8.07
CA GLY A 154 5.68 1.25 -7.51
C GLY A 154 4.37 1.59 -8.22
N ASN A 155 4.07 2.88 -8.33
CA ASN A 155 2.83 3.35 -8.96
C ASN A 155 2.82 3.08 -10.46
N ASP A 156 3.94 3.25 -11.14
CA ASP A 156 4.07 2.95 -12.56
C ASP A 156 3.86 1.47 -12.83
N ILE A 157 4.49 0.59 -12.03
CA ILE A 157 4.30 -0.86 -12.14
C ILE A 157 2.83 -1.22 -11.89
N LEU A 158 2.20 -0.62 -10.88
CA LEU A 158 0.79 -0.85 -10.57
C LEU A 158 -0.11 -0.43 -11.74
N GLN A 159 0.07 0.79 -12.27
CA GLN A 159 -0.69 1.30 -13.41
C GLN A 159 -0.49 0.44 -14.67
N VAL A 160 0.74 0.05 -14.97
CA VAL A 160 1.04 -0.82 -16.12
C VAL A 160 0.37 -2.19 -15.96
N LYS A 161 0.52 -2.85 -14.80
CA LYS A 161 -0.10 -4.15 -14.56
C LYS A 161 -1.62 -4.09 -14.59
N LEU A 162 -2.21 -3.03 -14.01
CA LEU A 162 -3.64 -2.82 -14.02
C LEU A 162 -4.15 -2.55 -15.43
N GLY A 163 -3.43 -1.73 -16.21
CA GLY A 163 -3.70 -1.49 -17.63
C GLY A 163 -3.68 -2.75 -18.47
N SER A 164 -2.62 -3.56 -18.36
CA SER A 164 -2.53 -4.85 -19.05
C SER A 164 -3.65 -5.80 -18.67
N TRP A 165 -4.01 -5.85 -17.38
CA TRP A 165 -5.13 -6.68 -16.93
C TRP A 165 -6.47 -6.23 -17.52
N MET A 166 -6.74 -4.93 -17.60
CA MET A 166 -7.95 -4.39 -18.25
C MET A 166 -7.98 -4.71 -19.75
N GLU A 167 -6.85 -4.59 -20.44
CA GLU A 167 -6.72 -4.91 -21.87
C GLU A 167 -6.92 -6.41 -22.15
N GLU A 168 -6.31 -7.28 -21.35
CA GLU A 168 -6.38 -8.74 -21.50
C GLU A 168 -7.77 -9.28 -21.19
N THR A 169 -8.44 -8.74 -20.17
CA THR A 169 -9.78 -9.20 -19.76
C THR A 169 -10.92 -8.51 -20.50
N GLY A 170 -10.67 -7.33 -21.09
CA GLY A 170 -11.70 -6.47 -21.67
C GLY A 170 -12.66 -5.87 -20.62
N LYS A 171 -12.31 -5.93 -19.34
CA LYS A 171 -13.18 -5.49 -18.24
C LYS A 171 -12.74 -4.13 -17.67
N ASN A 172 -13.74 -3.33 -17.28
CA ASN A 172 -13.54 -2.01 -16.68
C ASN A 172 -13.73 -1.99 -15.15
N ASP A 173 -13.93 -3.16 -14.52
CA ASP A 173 -14.04 -3.30 -13.06
C ASP A 173 -12.67 -3.34 -12.38
N TRP A 174 -11.85 -2.33 -12.65
CA TRP A 174 -10.47 -2.28 -12.18
C TRP A 174 -10.35 -2.20 -10.66
N SER A 175 -11.41 -1.80 -9.93
CA SER A 175 -11.39 -1.85 -8.46
C SER A 175 -11.27 -3.28 -7.94
N LEU A 176 -11.85 -4.26 -8.66
CA LEU A 176 -11.70 -5.68 -8.35
C LEU A 176 -10.33 -6.19 -8.83
N GLY A 177 -9.94 -5.81 -10.05
CA GLY A 177 -8.62 -6.13 -10.61
C GLY A 177 -7.47 -5.64 -9.73
N LEU A 178 -7.63 -4.47 -9.08
CA LEU A 178 -6.63 -3.88 -8.18
C LEU A 178 -6.21 -4.85 -7.09
N LYS A 179 -7.16 -5.51 -6.42
CA LYS A 179 -6.89 -6.48 -5.35
C LYS A 179 -6.01 -7.63 -5.86
N TYR A 180 -6.29 -8.11 -7.06
CA TYR A 180 -5.51 -9.15 -7.72
C TYR A 180 -4.11 -8.66 -8.09
N ILE A 181 -3.98 -7.47 -8.66
CA ILE A 181 -2.68 -6.92 -9.04
C ILE A 181 -1.79 -6.68 -7.82
N ILE A 182 -2.34 -6.18 -6.71
CA ILE A 182 -1.61 -6.02 -5.45
C ILE A 182 -1.14 -7.38 -4.91
N TRP A 183 -2.01 -8.39 -4.91
CA TRP A 183 -1.62 -9.75 -4.55
C TRP A 183 -0.47 -10.27 -5.42
N ALA A 184 -0.57 -10.09 -6.74
CA ALA A 184 0.46 -10.51 -7.68
C ALA A 184 1.79 -9.75 -7.46
N MET A 185 1.74 -8.45 -7.15
CA MET A 185 2.93 -7.64 -6.84
C MET A 185 3.62 -8.13 -5.56
N ASN A 186 2.85 -8.42 -4.50
CA ASN A 186 3.40 -8.90 -3.23
C ASN A 186 3.96 -10.33 -3.31
N ASN A 187 3.58 -11.08 -4.33
CA ASN A 187 4.06 -12.44 -4.61
C ASN A 187 5.03 -12.51 -5.79
N GLN A 188 5.46 -11.37 -6.33
CA GLN A 188 6.45 -11.32 -7.39
C GLN A 188 7.86 -11.32 -6.81
N TYR A 189 8.72 -12.16 -7.37
CA TYR A 189 10.12 -12.26 -6.94
C TYR A 189 10.85 -10.93 -7.10
N CYS A 190 11.41 -10.44 -5.99
CA CYS A 190 12.23 -9.24 -5.96
C CYS A 190 13.71 -9.62 -5.93
N SER A 191 14.44 -9.26 -6.99
CA SER A 191 15.86 -9.61 -7.15
C SER A 191 16.79 -8.94 -6.13
N PHE A 192 16.37 -7.83 -5.52
CA PHE A 192 17.12 -7.12 -4.48
C PHE A 192 17.12 -7.90 -3.17
N HIS A 193 15.97 -8.40 -2.72
CA HIS A 193 15.85 -9.20 -1.48
C HIS A 193 16.07 -10.70 -1.67
N LYS A 194 16.13 -11.18 -2.93
CA LYS A 194 16.17 -12.60 -3.27
C LYS A 194 14.95 -13.41 -2.77
N THR A 195 13.84 -12.75 -2.54
CA THR A 195 12.58 -13.34 -2.09
C THR A 195 11.40 -12.47 -2.56
N ILE A 196 10.17 -12.87 -2.22
CA ILE A 196 8.94 -12.11 -2.48
C ILE A 196 8.59 -11.18 -1.30
N PRO A 197 7.97 -10.01 -1.52
CA PRO A 197 7.55 -9.11 -0.45
C PRO A 197 6.67 -9.77 0.63
N TYR A 198 5.79 -10.69 0.24
CA TYR A 198 4.94 -11.44 1.18
C TYR A 198 5.79 -12.20 2.21
N ASN A 199 6.79 -12.96 1.75
CA ASN A 199 7.68 -13.73 2.62
C ASN A 199 8.58 -12.82 3.48
N MET A 200 8.93 -11.62 2.98
CA MET A 200 9.68 -10.64 3.78
C MET A 200 8.91 -10.16 5.02
N ILE A 201 7.59 -10.05 4.92
CA ILE A 201 6.75 -9.53 6.00
C ILE A 201 6.24 -10.64 6.90
N PHE A 202 5.74 -11.72 6.30
CA PHE A 202 5.06 -12.79 7.04
C PHE A 202 5.99 -13.94 7.42
N GLY A 203 7.24 -13.94 6.97
CA GLY A 203 8.22 -14.99 7.26
C GLY A 203 7.88 -16.36 6.64
N GLN A 204 6.87 -16.41 5.77
CA GLN A 204 6.42 -17.61 5.10
C GLN A 204 6.02 -17.32 3.66
N PHE A 205 6.08 -18.33 2.80
CA PHE A 205 5.47 -18.26 1.48
C PHE A 205 3.95 -18.45 1.61
N PRO A 206 3.14 -17.85 0.71
CA PRO A 206 1.72 -18.17 0.64
C PRO A 206 1.53 -19.66 0.40
N HIS A 207 0.46 -20.22 0.97
CA HIS A 207 0.13 -21.62 0.75
C HIS A 207 -0.09 -21.89 -0.75
N ASN A 208 0.59 -22.92 -1.28
CA ASN A 208 0.67 -23.26 -2.72
C ASN A 208 -0.69 -23.45 -3.44
N GLU A 209 -1.79 -23.58 -2.70
CA GLU A 209 -3.14 -23.73 -3.23
C GLU A 209 -3.77 -22.41 -3.71
N THR A 210 -3.16 -21.26 -3.39
CA THR A 210 -3.64 -19.93 -3.80
C THR A 210 -3.20 -19.57 -5.23
N ASN A 211 -3.53 -20.41 -6.21
CA ASN A 211 -3.31 -20.14 -7.64
C ASN A 211 -4.29 -19.05 -8.15
N MET A 212 -4.28 -17.89 -7.50
CA MET A 212 -5.10 -16.72 -7.84
C MET A 212 -4.85 -16.26 -9.30
N SER A 213 -3.64 -16.51 -9.80
CA SER A 213 -3.22 -16.19 -11.18
C SER A 213 -3.98 -16.95 -12.25
N ASN A 214 -4.30 -18.22 -12.02
CA ASN A 214 -5.09 -19.02 -12.96
C ASN A 214 -6.60 -18.71 -12.85
N ILE A 215 -7.06 -18.36 -11.65
CA ILE A 215 -8.48 -18.12 -11.34
C ILE A 215 -9.03 -16.89 -12.08
N LEU A 216 -8.24 -15.85 -12.34
CA LEU A 216 -8.75 -14.61 -12.96
C LEU A 216 -8.37 -14.41 -14.42
N THR A 217 -7.43 -15.19 -14.94
CA THR A 217 -7.07 -15.22 -16.37
C THR A 217 -7.92 -16.19 -17.17
N THR A 218 -8.58 -17.15 -16.50
CA THR A 218 -9.47 -18.12 -17.15
C THR A 218 -10.92 -17.92 -16.70
N GLU A 219 -11.68 -17.31 -17.62
CA GLU A 219 -13.14 -17.36 -17.76
C GLU A 219 -14.02 -16.59 -16.74
N ASP A 220 -15.15 -16.09 -17.27
CA ASP A 220 -16.21 -15.31 -16.62
C ASP A 220 -16.80 -15.91 -15.34
N ASN A 221 -16.44 -17.14 -15.02
CA ASN A 221 -16.91 -17.87 -13.85
C ASN A 221 -16.42 -17.26 -12.53
N CYS A 222 -15.24 -16.62 -12.51
CA CYS A 222 -14.63 -16.15 -11.26
C CYS A 222 -15.17 -14.81 -10.75
N LYS A 223 -15.67 -13.94 -11.64
CA LYS A 223 -16.38 -12.73 -11.20
C LYS A 223 -17.71 -13.11 -10.55
N ASN A 224 -18.46 -14.04 -11.16
CA ASN A 224 -19.69 -14.59 -10.57
C ASN A 224 -19.42 -15.34 -9.26
N LYS A 225 -18.30 -16.07 -9.16
CA LYS A 225 -17.91 -16.77 -7.93
C LYS A 225 -17.49 -15.80 -6.83
N LEU A 226 -16.69 -14.79 -7.14
CA LEU A 226 -16.24 -13.80 -6.16
C LEU A 226 -17.37 -12.84 -5.76
N GLU A 227 -18.21 -12.38 -6.69
CA GLU A 227 -19.41 -11.60 -6.40
C GLU A 227 -20.42 -12.42 -5.60
N SER A 228 -20.61 -13.72 -5.89
CA SER A 228 -21.47 -14.58 -5.06
C SER A 228 -20.87 -14.87 -3.69
N PHE A 229 -19.56 -15.02 -3.55
CA PHE A 229 -18.89 -15.14 -2.24
C PHE A 229 -19.04 -13.87 -1.41
N ILE A 230 -18.79 -12.70 -2.01
CA ILE A 230 -18.95 -11.39 -1.35
C ILE A 230 -20.42 -11.13 -1.00
N THR A 231 -21.35 -11.43 -1.91
CA THR A 231 -22.80 -11.29 -1.66
C THR A 231 -23.27 -12.24 -0.56
N LYS A 232 -22.72 -13.47 -0.50
CA LYS A 232 -23.05 -14.46 0.52
C LYS A 232 -22.51 -14.08 1.90
N GLU A 233 -21.29 -13.57 1.98
CA GLU A 233 -20.73 -13.04 3.24
C GLU A 233 -21.45 -11.77 3.69
N ASN A 234 -21.76 -10.83 2.79
CA ASN A 234 -22.57 -9.64 3.13
C ASN A 234 -23.99 -10.02 3.57
N SER A 235 -24.60 -11.05 2.97
CA SER A 235 -25.92 -11.54 3.41
C SER A 235 -25.86 -12.24 4.77
N ARG A 236 -24.73 -12.87 5.11
CA ARG A 236 -24.49 -13.46 6.45
C ARG A 236 -24.30 -12.39 7.52
N LEU A 237 -23.56 -11.34 7.19
CA LEU A 237 -23.37 -10.18 8.06
C LEU A 237 -24.71 -9.45 8.28
N ASN A 238 -25.50 -9.25 7.23
CA ASN A 238 -26.83 -8.65 7.33
C ASN A 238 -27.86 -9.55 8.03
N SER A 239 -27.76 -10.88 7.93
CA SER A 239 -28.62 -11.78 8.70
C SER A 239 -28.29 -11.77 10.20
N PHE A 240 -27.04 -11.45 10.55
CA PHE A 240 -26.63 -11.29 11.94
C PHE A 240 -27.16 -9.97 12.54
N GLU A 241 -27.27 -8.90 11.73
CA GLU A 241 -27.88 -7.62 12.15
C GLU A 241 -29.42 -7.66 12.24
N LEU A 242 -30.08 -8.59 11.55
CA LEU A 242 -31.56 -8.70 11.55
C LEU A 242 -32.11 -9.53 12.71
N GLU A 243 -31.33 -10.48 13.27
CA GLU A 243 -31.75 -11.25 14.45
C GLU A 243 -31.81 -10.39 15.74
N ASP A 244 -31.07 -9.28 15.80
CA ASP A 244 -31.14 -8.33 16.93
C ASP A 244 -32.30 -7.31 16.82
N SER A 245 -33.09 -7.35 15.74
CA SER A 245 -34.13 -6.34 15.46
C SER A 245 -35.58 -6.84 15.54
N GLU A 246 -35.82 -8.14 15.74
CA GLU A 246 -37.17 -8.71 15.86
C GLU A 246 -37.52 -9.10 17.31
N MET A 247 -37.52 -8.12 18.23
CA MET A 247 -38.36 -8.23 19.43
C MET A 247 -38.64 -6.85 20.06
N ASP A 248 -39.46 -6.03 19.40
CA ASP A 248 -40.43 -5.20 20.15
C ASP A 248 -41.43 -4.51 19.21
N ASP A 249 -42.67 -5.00 19.22
CA ASP A 249 -43.84 -4.11 19.18
C ASP A 249 -45.11 -4.91 19.53
N SER A 250 -45.57 -4.80 20.78
CA SER A 250 -46.93 -4.31 21.03
C SER A 250 -47.30 -4.23 22.52
N LYS A 251 -47.60 -2.98 22.91
CA LYS A 251 -48.68 -2.51 23.81
C LYS A 251 -48.38 -2.28 25.30
N SER A 252 -48.06 -1.01 25.55
CA SER A 252 -48.83 -0.04 26.35
C SER A 252 -48.88 -0.17 27.88
N GLU A 253 -48.14 0.77 28.47
CA GLU A 253 -48.53 1.70 29.56
C GLU A 253 -48.62 1.24 31.03
N ASN A 254 -47.71 1.86 31.80
CA ASN A 254 -47.82 2.36 33.17
C ASN A 254 -47.77 1.35 34.33
N SER A 255 -46.62 1.25 35.02
CA SER A 255 -46.28 2.16 36.14
C SER A 255 -45.15 1.60 37.05
N ASN A 256 -44.32 2.51 37.55
CA ASN A 256 -43.50 2.46 38.77
C ASN A 256 -42.20 1.64 38.83
N PHE A 257 -41.08 2.38 38.71
CA PHE A 257 -39.93 2.42 39.62
C PHE A 257 -39.81 1.33 40.71
N ASN A 258 -38.83 0.42 40.61
CA ASN A 258 -37.61 0.39 41.44
C ASN A 258 -36.75 -0.87 41.20
N ASN A 259 -35.43 -0.66 41.28
CA ASN A 259 -34.31 -1.59 41.14
C ASN A 259 -34.47 -2.99 41.76
N SER A 260 -34.15 -4.02 40.98
CA SER A 260 -33.23 -5.11 41.36
C SER A 260 -32.85 -5.93 40.12
N GLU A 261 -31.64 -6.52 40.16
CA GLU A 261 -31.11 -7.56 39.24
C GLU A 261 -30.11 -7.10 38.16
N ASN A 262 -29.01 -6.50 38.60
CA ASN A 262 -27.69 -6.79 38.03
C ASN A 262 -27.07 -7.92 38.86
N ASN A 263 -27.13 -9.18 38.41
CA ASN A 263 -26.37 -10.27 39.04
C ASN A 263 -25.98 -11.44 38.11
N SER A 264 -26.16 -11.33 36.80
CA SER A 264 -25.81 -12.40 35.85
C SER A 264 -24.64 -12.08 34.92
N GLU A 265 -24.37 -10.81 34.61
CA GLU A 265 -23.22 -10.43 33.75
C GLU A 265 -21.90 -10.30 34.50
N MET A 266 -21.93 -10.09 35.83
CA MET A 266 -20.72 -9.92 36.64
C MET A 266 -20.01 -11.26 36.94
N THR A 267 -20.67 -12.40 36.74
CA THR A 267 -20.10 -13.74 36.97
C THR A 267 -19.30 -14.26 35.77
N ILE A 268 -19.61 -13.80 34.56
CA ILE A 268 -18.93 -14.25 33.33
C ILE A 268 -17.57 -13.56 33.20
N ILE A 269 -17.48 -12.27 33.54
CA ILE A 269 -16.22 -11.51 33.48
C ILE A 269 -15.26 -11.94 34.61
N SER A 270 -15.75 -12.34 35.79
CA SER A 270 -14.89 -12.88 36.86
C SER A 270 -14.29 -14.24 36.52
N ASN A 271 -15.01 -15.08 35.79
CA ASN A 271 -14.52 -16.41 35.42
C ASN A 271 -13.47 -16.34 34.29
N TYR A 272 -13.63 -15.40 33.35
CA TYR A 272 -12.64 -15.19 32.27
C TYR A 272 -11.31 -14.62 32.80
N ASN A 273 -11.37 -13.76 33.82
CA ASN A 273 -10.16 -13.22 34.46
C ASN A 273 -9.46 -14.26 35.37
N ASN A 274 -10.20 -15.23 35.92
CA ASN A 274 -9.59 -16.31 36.73
C ASN A 274 -8.94 -17.40 35.88
N GLU A 275 -9.47 -17.71 34.69
CA GLU A 275 -8.85 -18.69 33.77
C GLU A 275 -7.54 -18.16 33.13
N ILE A 276 -7.38 -16.84 32.99
CA ILE A 276 -6.14 -16.23 32.48
C ILE A 276 -5.06 -16.18 33.58
N ILE A 277 -5.44 -16.15 34.87
CA ILE A 277 -4.49 -16.10 35.99
C ILE A 277 -3.94 -17.50 36.34
N GLU A 278 -4.61 -18.59 35.93
CA GLU A 278 -4.12 -19.96 36.17
C GLU A 278 -3.12 -20.49 35.11
N SER A 279 -2.94 -19.81 33.96
CA SER A 279 -1.98 -20.23 32.93
C SER A 279 -0.60 -19.57 32.99
N ASP A 280 -0.39 -18.56 33.86
CA ASP A 280 0.88 -17.83 33.99
C ASP A 280 1.60 -18.05 35.34
N ASN A 281 1.46 -19.24 35.94
CA ASN A 281 2.41 -19.70 36.97
C ASN A 281 3.70 -20.24 36.33
N ILE A 282 4.44 -19.36 35.68
CA ILE A 282 5.87 -19.58 35.42
C ILE A 282 6.60 -19.29 36.74
N ASN A 283 7.23 -20.31 37.29
CA ASN A 283 7.98 -20.28 38.53
C ASN A 283 9.17 -19.29 38.40
N ILE A 284 8.98 -18.04 38.83
CA ILE A 284 10.03 -17.03 38.98
C ILE A 284 10.87 -17.40 40.22
N GLN A 285 11.68 -18.44 40.09
CA GLN A 285 12.77 -18.77 41.03
C GLN A 285 13.99 -19.41 40.35
N GLU A 286 14.00 -19.60 39.02
CA GLU A 286 15.13 -20.21 38.28
C GLU A 286 15.86 -19.27 37.29
N ILE A 287 15.62 -17.96 37.32
CA ILE A 287 16.29 -16.99 36.41
C ILE A 287 17.35 -16.11 37.12
N GLU A 288 17.59 -16.28 38.42
CA GLU A 288 18.62 -15.50 39.15
C GLU A 288 20.01 -16.17 39.32
N GLU A 289 20.29 -17.32 38.68
CA GLU A 289 21.62 -17.98 38.80
C GLU A 289 22.47 -18.06 37.52
N THR A 290 22.13 -17.35 36.44
CA THR A 290 22.94 -17.34 35.20
C THR A 290 23.50 -15.98 34.75
N VAL A 291 23.51 -14.97 35.64
CA VAL A 291 24.15 -13.67 35.37
C VAL A 291 25.40 -13.39 36.23
N GLU A 292 25.83 -14.32 37.10
CA GLU A 292 27.17 -14.25 37.71
C GLU A 292 27.91 -15.59 37.65
N ARG A 293 28.54 -15.87 36.51
CA ARG A 293 29.77 -16.68 36.37
C ARG A 293 30.50 -16.41 35.07
#